data_AF-A0A1H2KNP4-F1
#
_entry.id   AF-A0A1H2KNP4-F1
#
_cell.length_a   1.000
_cell.length_b   1.000
_cell.length_c   1.000
_cell.angle_alpha   90.00
_cell.angle_beta   90.00
_cell.angle_gamma   90.00
#
_symmetry.space_group_name_H-M   'P 1'
#
loop_
_entity.id
_entity.type
_entity.pdbx_description
1 polymer ?
#
loop_
_entity_poly.entity_id
_entity_poly.type
_entity_poly.pdbx_seq_one_letter_code
_entity_poly.pdbx_strand_id
1 'polypeptide(L)'
;MFVAMAVFVVVVAVALVLLMSMAVGAFSAMFTGMRDDRSRRRSERDHTRVGASEAVVRPSADPLGQLAGEMRLAQARRWASCQAVQGRLLEPTRPDDPGTSEHLDLALDIWNGGDRHDLERLKTDRVGQIVWTTAMVADSVSRHPAWKLDFFDRHSVRVDLVGEVTAIATAAVGLRDQLAILGDAPAGHLGVDDEVVATFAEKSRLLSGRLDGLVERLEAFADYAQIVARIQQRQDKQAWLDRVSAIDEFEHVVDAEWDRAESDRVRNLADESEVLASIYLDEIAPLAKSLKRRDAA
;
A
#
# COMPACT_ATOMS: atom_id res chain seq x y z
N MET A 1 5.85 -41.93 23.86
CA MET A 1 6.63 -40.94 23.08
C MET A 1 5.69 -39.99 22.31
N PHE A 2 4.77 -40.50 21.49
CA PHE A 2 3.80 -39.68 20.73
C PHE A 2 2.90 -38.76 21.57
N VAL A 3 2.40 -39.22 22.72
CA VAL A 3 1.55 -38.39 23.61
C VAL A 3 2.33 -37.20 24.20
N ALA A 4 3.59 -37.40 24.56
CA ALA A 4 4.44 -36.33 25.07
C ALA A 4 4.76 -35.29 23.99
N MET A 5 4.98 -35.73 22.75
CA MET A 5 5.21 -34.85 21.61
C MET A 5 3.95 -34.03 21.26
N ALA A 6 2.77 -34.64 21.28
CA ALA A 6 1.50 -33.95 21.05
C ALA A 6 1.23 -32.87 22.10
N VAL A 7 1.46 -33.17 23.38
CA VAL A 7 1.33 -32.18 24.47
C VAL A 7 2.33 -31.04 24.30
N PHE A 8 3.58 -31.34 23.91
CA PHE A 8 4.58 -30.32 23.67
C PHE A 8 4.20 -29.36 22.53
N VAL A 9 3.69 -29.89 21.41
CA VAL A 9 3.23 -29.07 20.27
C VAL A 9 2.06 -28.16 20.67
N VAL A 10 1.11 -28.67 21.46
CA VAL A 10 -0.02 -27.87 21.96
C VAL A 10 0.46 -26.76 22.90
N VAL A 11 1.39 -27.06 23.80
CA VAL A 11 1.96 -26.05 24.73
C VAL A 11 2.73 -24.97 23.97
N VAL A 12 3.51 -25.33 22.95
CA VAL A 12 4.23 -24.37 22.11
C VAL A 12 3.26 -23.51 21.29
N ALA A 13 2.20 -24.11 20.73
CA ALA A 13 1.17 -23.37 20.00
C ALA A 13 0.43 -22.36 20.89
N VAL A 14 0.06 -22.77 22.12
CA VAL A 14 -0.57 -21.87 23.10
C VAL A 14 0.40 -20.76 23.51
N ALA A 15 1.68 -21.06 23.73
CA ALA A 15 2.69 -20.05 24.05
C ALA A 15 2.87 -19.04 22.90
N LEU A 16 2.87 -19.49 21.64
CA LEU A 16 2.97 -18.61 20.46
C LEU A 16 1.73 -17.71 20.31
N VAL A 17 0.53 -18.23 20.55
CA VAL A 17 -0.72 -17.44 20.52
C VAL A 17 -0.70 -16.38 21.64
N LEU A 18 -0.23 -16.72 22.84
CA LEU A 18 -0.10 -15.77 23.94
C LEU A 18 0.95 -14.68 23.66
N LEU A 19 2.09 -15.03 23.05
CA LEU A 19 3.11 -14.06 22.65
C LEU A 19 2.64 -13.14 21.53
N MET A 20 1.92 -13.66 20.53
CA MET A 20 1.28 -12.85 19.49
C MET A 20 0.23 -11.89 20.09
N SER A 21 -0.54 -12.35 21.08
CA SER A 21 -1.56 -11.53 21.76
C SER A 21 -0.92 -10.40 22.60
N MET A 22 0.22 -10.65 23.25
CA MET A 22 0.98 -9.59 23.93
C MET A 22 1.59 -8.58 22.96
N ALA A 23 2.06 -9.02 21.79
CA ALA A 23 2.57 -8.11 20.76
C ALA A 23 1.46 -7.19 20.22
N VAL A 24 0.25 -7.70 20.01
CA VAL A 24 -0.92 -6.88 19.63
C VAL A 24 -1.28 -5.88 20.73
N GLY A 25 -1.20 -6.26 22.01
CA GLY A 25 -1.42 -5.36 23.14
C GLY A 25 -0.39 -4.23 23.26
N ALA A 26 0.89 -4.52 23.04
CA ALA A 26 1.96 -3.52 23.07
C ALA A 26 1.90 -2.53 21.88
N PHE A 27 1.47 -3.00 20.71
CA PHE A 27 1.24 -2.13 19.54
C PHE A 27 -0.01 -1.26 19.67
N SER A 28 -1.07 -1.74 20.33
CA SER A 28 -2.22 -0.90 20.70
C SER A 28 -1.84 0.21 21.68
N ALA A 29 -0.97 -0.05 22.67
CA ALA A 29 -0.50 1.00 23.59
C ALA A 29 0.34 2.08 22.88
N MET A 30 1.16 1.70 21.89
CA MET A 30 2.01 2.64 21.15
C MET A 30 1.22 3.51 20.15
N PHE A 31 0.13 2.99 19.57
CA PHE A 31 -0.76 3.78 18.69
C PHE A 31 -1.82 4.59 19.44
N THR A 32 -2.27 4.12 20.61
CA THR A 32 -3.20 4.89 21.46
C THR A 32 -2.47 6.08 22.10
N GLY A 33 -1.20 5.91 22.53
CA GLY A 33 -0.39 7.02 23.05
C GLY A 33 -0.19 8.17 22.06
N MET A 34 -0.12 7.90 20.75
CA MET A 34 0.02 8.94 19.72
C MET A 34 -1.33 9.60 19.33
N ARG A 35 -2.45 8.89 19.55
CA ARG A 35 -3.81 9.42 19.37
C ARG A 35 -4.25 10.27 20.58
N ASP A 36 -3.85 9.86 21.78
CA ASP A 36 -4.08 10.61 23.02
C ASP A 36 -3.18 11.85 23.14
N ASP A 37 -1.95 11.83 22.63
CA ASP A 37 -1.10 13.03 22.62
C ASP A 37 -1.62 14.09 21.64
N ARG A 38 -2.34 13.68 20.57
CA ARG A 38 -3.03 14.62 19.66
C ARG A 38 -4.33 15.16 20.24
N SER A 39 -5.13 14.35 20.94
CA SER A 39 -6.36 14.82 21.60
C SER A 39 -6.04 15.72 22.80
N ARG A 40 -4.98 15.41 23.55
CA ARG A 40 -4.49 16.22 24.68
C ARG A 40 -3.89 17.55 24.26
N ARG A 41 -3.16 17.61 23.12
CA ARG A 41 -2.72 18.90 22.53
C ARG A 41 -3.87 19.73 21.94
N ARG A 42 -4.99 19.09 21.57
CA ARG A 42 -6.23 19.78 21.16
C ARG A 42 -6.99 20.32 22.38
N SER A 43 -7.09 19.57 23.48
CA SER A 43 -7.74 20.03 24.71
C SER A 43 -6.91 21.03 25.52
N GLU A 44 -5.58 20.95 25.50
CA GLU A 44 -4.70 21.95 26.14
C GLU A 44 -4.73 23.30 25.41
N ARG A 45 -5.05 23.33 24.11
CA ARG A 45 -5.36 24.57 23.38
C ARG A 45 -6.75 25.13 23.67
N ASP A 46 -7.70 24.29 24.08
CA ASP A 46 -9.06 24.72 24.41
C ASP A 46 -9.23 25.16 25.88
N HIS A 47 -8.34 24.75 26.79
CA HIS A 47 -8.43 25.09 28.22
C HIS A 47 -7.46 26.17 28.72
N THR A 48 -6.69 26.83 27.84
CA THR A 48 -5.93 28.06 28.16
C THR A 48 -6.63 29.34 27.71
N ARG A 49 -7.96 29.34 27.64
CA ARG A 49 -8.78 30.55 27.41
C ARG A 49 -9.59 30.95 28.64
N VAL A 50 -8.91 31.14 29.77
CA VAL A 50 -9.41 31.99 30.86
C VAL A 50 -8.31 33.01 31.17
N GLY A 51 -8.49 34.18 30.59
CA GLY A 51 -7.52 35.26 30.57
C GLY A 51 -7.85 36.20 29.42
N ALA A 52 -9.10 36.67 29.38
CA ALA A 52 -9.51 37.77 28.51
C ALA A 52 -8.81 39.05 28.99
N SER A 53 -7.54 39.19 28.62
CA SER A 53 -7.08 40.51 28.21
C SER A 53 -7.76 40.75 26.87
N GLU A 54 -8.62 41.77 26.81
CA GLU A 54 -9.00 42.46 25.59
C GLU A 54 -7.70 42.90 24.89
N ALA A 55 -7.10 41.97 24.15
CA ALA A 55 -6.20 42.32 23.08
C ALA A 55 -7.10 43.05 22.09
N VAL A 56 -7.08 44.38 22.16
CA VAL A 56 -7.56 45.25 21.10
C VAL A 56 -6.93 44.72 19.82
N VAL A 57 -7.69 43.93 19.07
CA VAL A 57 -7.34 43.50 17.73
C VAL A 57 -7.32 44.80 16.96
N ARG A 58 -6.12 45.37 16.81
CA ARG A 58 -5.92 46.49 15.90
C ARG A 58 -6.44 46.01 14.55
N PRO A 59 -7.39 46.72 13.91
CA PRO A 59 -7.80 46.40 12.56
C PRO A 59 -6.53 46.26 11.73
N SER A 60 -6.35 45.10 11.10
CA SER A 60 -5.30 44.92 10.11
C SER A 60 -5.42 46.06 9.10
N ALA A 61 -4.30 46.71 8.77
CA ALA A 61 -4.30 47.75 7.72
C ALA A 61 -4.68 47.17 6.34
N ASP A 62 -4.68 45.83 6.20
CA ASP A 62 -5.10 45.09 5.01
C ASP A 62 -5.69 43.71 5.38
N PRO A 63 -6.98 43.62 5.75
CA PRO A 63 -7.61 42.37 6.15
C PRO A 63 -7.74 41.37 4.99
N LEU A 64 -7.95 41.86 3.77
CA LEU A 64 -8.07 41.03 2.56
C LEU A 64 -6.71 40.44 2.16
N GLY A 65 -5.62 41.20 2.27
CA GLY A 65 -4.26 40.70 2.03
C GLY A 65 -3.86 39.60 3.00
N GLN A 66 -4.19 39.75 4.29
CA GLN A 66 -3.96 38.70 5.30
C GLN A 66 -4.75 37.43 4.95
N LEU A 67 -6.04 37.55 4.65
CA LEU A 67 -6.89 36.43 4.25
C LEU A 67 -6.34 35.73 3.00
N ALA A 68 -5.91 36.49 1.98
CA ALA A 68 -5.31 35.92 0.77
C ALA A 68 -4.02 35.14 1.07
N GLY A 69 -3.22 35.59 2.04
CA GLY A 69 -2.05 34.87 2.54
C GLY A 69 -2.43 33.55 3.22
N GLU A 70 -3.42 33.56 4.10
CA GLU A 70 -3.96 32.37 4.77
C GLU A 70 -4.48 31.34 3.75
N MET A 71 -5.24 31.79 2.75
CA MET A 71 -5.82 30.92 1.71
C MET A 71 -4.73 30.29 0.84
N ARG A 72 -3.68 31.05 0.47
CA ARG A 72 -2.53 30.53 -0.28
C ARG A 72 -1.77 29.45 0.50
N LEU A 73 -1.53 29.66 1.80
CA LEU A 73 -0.87 28.66 2.65
C LEU A 73 -1.73 27.41 2.82
N ALA A 74 -3.04 27.56 3.05
CA ALA A 74 -3.95 26.42 3.15
C ALA A 74 -3.97 25.60 1.85
N GLN A 75 -4.04 26.27 0.70
CA GLN A 75 -3.99 25.62 -0.60
C GLN A 75 -2.66 24.88 -0.84
N ALA A 76 -1.52 25.49 -0.53
CA ALA A 76 -0.21 24.84 -0.69
C ALA A 76 -0.11 23.56 0.15
N ARG A 77 -0.64 23.56 1.38
CA ARG A 77 -0.69 22.37 2.24
C ARG A 77 -1.56 21.27 1.64
N ARG A 78 -2.76 21.60 1.16
CA ARG A 78 -3.67 20.62 0.52
C ARG A 78 -3.04 20.00 -0.72
N TRP A 79 -2.40 20.82 -1.55
CA TRP A 79 -1.66 20.35 -2.72
C TRP A 79 -0.52 19.39 -2.34
N ALA A 80 0.29 19.78 -1.36
CA ALA A 80 1.39 18.93 -0.87
C ALA A 80 0.88 17.60 -0.29
N SER A 81 -0.26 17.60 0.40
CA SER A 81 -0.91 16.37 0.89
C SER A 81 -1.34 15.46 -0.25
N CYS A 82 -2.03 16.00 -1.27
CA CYS A 82 -2.44 15.23 -2.45
C CYS A 82 -1.22 14.62 -3.17
N GLN A 83 -0.17 15.40 -3.40
CA GLN A 83 1.07 14.91 -3.99
C GLN A 83 1.76 13.83 -3.13
N ALA A 84 1.77 14.00 -1.81
CA ALA A 84 2.34 13.00 -0.89
C ALA A 84 1.53 11.69 -0.90
N VAL A 85 0.21 11.74 -1.08
CA VAL A 85 -0.61 10.53 -1.32
C VAL A 85 -0.26 9.92 -2.67
N GLN A 86 -0.30 10.69 -3.76
CA GLN A 86 0.01 10.21 -5.12
C GLN A 86 1.39 9.55 -5.22
N GLY A 87 2.41 10.18 -4.63
CA GLY A 87 3.79 9.67 -4.62
C GLY A 87 3.93 8.33 -3.90
N ARG A 88 3.04 8.02 -2.96
CA ARG A 88 3.00 6.70 -2.28
C ARG A 88 2.31 5.62 -3.11
N LEU A 89 1.45 6.00 -4.05
CA LEU A 89 0.68 5.06 -4.90
C LEU A 89 1.40 4.70 -6.19
N LEU A 90 2.34 5.55 -6.64
CA LEU A 90 3.20 5.32 -7.80
C LEU A 90 4.32 4.31 -7.47
N GLU A 91 3.96 3.08 -7.12
CA GLU A 91 4.88 1.94 -7.33
C GLU A 91 5.02 1.69 -8.84
N PRO A 92 6.19 1.23 -9.33
CA PRO A 92 6.41 0.99 -10.75
C PRO A 92 5.54 -0.19 -11.18
N THR A 93 4.36 0.13 -11.69
CA THR A 93 3.39 -0.82 -12.23
C THR A 93 4.08 -1.59 -13.36
N ARG A 94 3.96 -2.91 -13.33
CA ARG A 94 4.38 -3.81 -14.41
C ARG A 94 3.72 -3.33 -15.72
N PRO A 95 4.45 -3.24 -16.85
CA PRO A 95 3.99 -2.55 -18.06
C PRO A 95 2.75 -3.15 -18.76
N ASP A 96 2.22 -4.27 -18.28
CA ASP A 96 1.20 -5.07 -18.98
C ASP A 96 -0.19 -5.04 -18.30
N ASP A 97 -0.45 -4.16 -17.34
CA ASP A 97 -1.78 -4.01 -16.74
C ASP A 97 -2.51 -2.80 -17.35
N PRO A 98 -3.35 -2.99 -18.40
CA PRO A 98 -4.24 -1.96 -18.91
C PRO A 98 -5.43 -1.81 -17.96
N GLY A 99 -5.16 -1.61 -16.66
CA GLY A 99 -6.17 -1.39 -15.65
C GLY A 99 -6.96 -0.16 -16.03
N THR A 100 -8.16 -0.37 -16.59
CA THR A 100 -9.18 0.65 -16.74
C THR A 100 -9.36 1.29 -15.38
N SER A 101 -9.08 2.59 -15.32
CA SER A 101 -9.14 3.40 -14.11
C SER A 101 -10.63 3.66 -13.81
N GLU A 102 -11.38 2.61 -13.47
CA GLU A 102 -12.85 2.63 -13.33
C GLU A 102 -13.28 3.72 -12.33
N HIS A 103 -12.54 3.87 -11.23
CA HIS A 103 -12.83 4.89 -10.24
C HIS A 103 -12.45 6.30 -10.75
N LEU A 104 -11.48 6.42 -11.65
CA LEU A 104 -11.18 7.68 -12.32
C LEU A 104 -12.25 8.05 -13.32
N ASP A 105 -12.75 7.09 -14.11
CA ASP A 105 -13.85 7.31 -15.04
C ASP A 105 -15.11 7.76 -14.27
N LEU A 106 -15.43 7.09 -13.15
CA LEU A 106 -16.49 7.51 -12.23
C LEU A 106 -16.27 8.94 -11.70
N ALA A 107 -15.05 9.23 -11.24
CA ALA A 107 -14.71 10.54 -10.71
C ALA A 107 -14.81 11.65 -11.76
N LEU A 108 -14.42 11.37 -13.01
CA LEU A 108 -14.54 12.28 -14.15
C LEU A 108 -16.01 12.51 -14.53
N ASP A 109 -16.82 11.45 -14.54
CA ASP A 109 -18.26 11.54 -14.79
C ASP A 109 -18.94 12.46 -13.77
N ILE A 110 -18.64 12.29 -12.48
CA ILE A 110 -19.17 13.18 -11.43
C ILE A 110 -18.63 14.61 -11.56
N TRP A 111 -17.35 14.77 -11.92
CA TRP A 111 -16.70 16.09 -11.96
C TRP A 111 -17.24 16.98 -13.09
N ASN A 112 -17.40 16.43 -14.29
CA ASN A 112 -17.71 17.19 -15.51
C ASN A 112 -18.70 16.52 -16.49
N GLY A 113 -19.22 15.32 -16.19
CA GLY A 113 -20.14 14.59 -17.06
C GLY A 113 -19.48 13.75 -18.16
N GLY A 114 -18.19 13.39 -18.01
CA GLY A 114 -17.57 12.28 -18.75
C GLY A 114 -16.74 12.59 -20.01
N ASP A 115 -16.28 13.83 -20.26
CA ASP A 115 -15.41 14.15 -21.41
C ASP A 115 -13.92 13.90 -21.07
N ARG A 116 -13.14 13.32 -21.98
CA ARG A 116 -11.72 13.02 -21.75
C ARG A 116 -10.83 14.27 -21.67
N HIS A 117 -11.27 15.40 -22.24
CA HIS A 117 -10.65 16.72 -22.00
C HIS A 117 -10.82 17.21 -20.55
N ASP A 118 -11.58 16.48 -19.73
CA ASP A 118 -11.79 16.76 -18.32
C ASP A 118 -10.67 16.27 -17.42
N LEU A 119 -9.86 15.30 -17.87
CA LEU A 119 -8.79 14.77 -17.04
C LEU A 119 -7.70 15.80 -16.76
N GLU A 120 -7.28 16.56 -17.77
CA GLU A 120 -6.29 17.62 -17.57
C GLU A 120 -6.86 18.79 -16.77
N ARG A 121 -8.16 19.08 -16.89
CA ARG A 121 -8.85 20.04 -16.02
C ARG A 121 -8.90 19.55 -14.58
N LEU A 122 -9.22 18.28 -14.35
CA LEU A 122 -9.24 17.65 -13.03
C LEU A 122 -7.86 17.70 -12.36
N LYS A 123 -6.79 17.42 -13.12
CA LYS A 123 -5.41 17.48 -12.63
C LYS A 123 -4.91 18.90 -12.42
N THR A 124 -5.33 19.87 -13.21
CA THR A 124 -4.86 21.26 -13.03
C THR A 124 -5.68 22.01 -11.98
N ASP A 125 -6.93 21.61 -11.76
CA ASP A 125 -7.80 22.20 -10.76
C ASP A 125 -7.41 21.81 -9.32
N ARG A 126 -7.45 22.80 -8.43
CA ARG A 126 -7.01 22.64 -7.03
C ARG A 126 -7.95 21.74 -6.22
N VAL A 127 -9.25 21.79 -6.52
CA VAL A 127 -10.27 20.94 -5.90
C VAL A 127 -10.33 19.61 -6.64
N GLY A 128 -10.16 19.62 -7.97
CA GLY A 128 -10.05 18.45 -8.82
C GLY A 128 -8.91 17.51 -8.43
N GLN A 129 -7.78 18.02 -7.95
CA GLN A 129 -6.69 17.20 -7.40
C GLN A 129 -7.13 16.28 -6.26
N ILE A 130 -8.05 16.73 -5.39
CA ILE A 130 -8.57 15.91 -4.29
C ILE A 130 -9.31 14.71 -4.90
N VAL A 131 -10.20 14.99 -5.86
CA VAL A 131 -11.00 13.99 -6.57
C VAL A 131 -10.12 13.00 -7.35
N TRP A 132 -9.15 13.51 -8.11
CA TRP A 132 -8.20 12.69 -8.85
C TRP A 132 -7.42 11.76 -7.93
N THR A 133 -6.90 12.29 -6.82
CA THR A 133 -6.16 11.50 -5.83
C THR A 133 -7.04 10.44 -5.18
N THR A 134 -8.31 10.76 -4.87
CA THR A 134 -9.27 9.78 -4.34
C THR A 134 -9.48 8.62 -5.31
N ALA A 135 -9.67 8.90 -6.59
CA ALA A 135 -9.80 7.86 -7.61
C ALA A 135 -8.55 6.97 -7.68
N MET A 136 -7.35 7.58 -7.66
CA MET A 136 -6.09 6.82 -7.63
C MET A 136 -5.96 5.92 -6.40
N VAL A 137 -6.40 6.39 -5.22
CA VAL A 137 -6.42 5.58 -3.99
C VAL A 137 -7.35 4.37 -4.17
N ALA A 138 -8.58 4.60 -4.64
CA ALA A 138 -9.56 3.53 -4.87
C ALA A 138 -9.04 2.49 -5.88
N ASP A 139 -8.50 2.94 -7.01
CA ASP A 139 -7.90 2.07 -8.01
C ASP A 139 -6.72 1.27 -7.44
N SER A 140 -5.85 1.90 -6.63
CA SER A 140 -4.77 1.20 -5.94
C SER A 140 -5.28 0.10 -5.02
N VAL A 141 -6.33 0.37 -4.23
CA VAL A 141 -6.93 -0.63 -3.33
C VAL A 141 -7.51 -1.79 -4.12
N SER A 142 -8.30 -1.49 -5.17
CA SER A 142 -8.99 -2.49 -5.97
C SER A 142 -8.05 -3.48 -6.67
N ARG A 143 -6.82 -3.03 -6.98
CA ARG A 143 -5.76 -3.83 -7.60
C ARG A 143 -5.11 -4.84 -6.66
N HIS A 144 -5.22 -4.68 -5.34
CA HIS A 144 -4.68 -5.66 -4.40
C HIS A 144 -5.62 -6.85 -4.22
N PRO A 145 -5.21 -8.10 -4.55
CA PRO A 145 -6.02 -9.29 -4.29
C PRO A 145 -6.47 -9.43 -2.83
N ALA A 146 -5.63 -8.98 -1.88
CA ALA A 146 -5.93 -8.97 -0.46
C ALA A 146 -7.25 -8.24 -0.12
N TRP A 147 -7.61 -7.18 -0.84
CA TRP A 147 -8.86 -6.45 -0.60
C TRP A 147 -10.11 -7.32 -0.84
N LYS A 148 -10.00 -8.32 -1.72
CA LYS A 148 -11.09 -9.24 -2.07
C LYS A 148 -11.30 -10.35 -1.03
N LEU A 149 -10.42 -10.48 -0.04
CA LEU A 149 -10.52 -11.50 1.00
C LEU A 149 -11.80 -11.32 1.84
N ASP A 150 -12.54 -12.41 2.06
CA ASP A 150 -13.74 -12.45 2.93
C ASP A 150 -13.49 -11.94 4.35
N PHE A 151 -12.23 -11.87 4.78
CA PHE A 151 -11.84 -11.25 6.05
C PHE A 151 -12.47 -9.85 6.20
N PHE A 152 -12.40 -9.02 5.17
CA PHE A 152 -12.90 -7.66 5.25
C PHE A 152 -14.43 -7.61 5.45
N ASP A 153 -15.18 -8.53 4.82
CA ASP A 153 -16.65 -8.60 4.97
C ASP A 153 -17.05 -9.20 6.32
N ARG A 154 -16.39 -10.30 6.72
CA ARG A 154 -16.64 -10.97 8.01
C ARG A 154 -16.43 -10.05 9.20
N HIS A 155 -15.50 -9.12 9.10
CA HIS A 155 -15.22 -8.14 10.14
C HIS A 155 -15.90 -6.79 9.90
N SER A 156 -16.70 -6.64 8.82
CA SER A 156 -17.39 -5.39 8.46
C SER A 156 -16.44 -4.19 8.34
N VAL A 157 -15.26 -4.41 7.78
CA VAL A 157 -14.20 -3.40 7.57
C VAL A 157 -13.87 -3.18 6.09
N ARG A 158 -14.65 -3.75 5.17
CA ARG A 158 -14.51 -3.45 3.73
C ARG A 158 -15.05 -2.06 3.46
N VAL A 159 -14.17 -1.17 3.00
CA VAL A 159 -14.58 0.16 2.54
C VAL A 159 -15.24 0.04 1.17
N ASP A 160 -16.40 0.66 1.00
CA ASP A 160 -17.07 0.83 -0.29
C ASP A 160 -16.28 1.86 -1.12
N LEU A 161 -15.43 1.39 -2.04
CA LEU A 161 -14.57 2.24 -2.85
C LEU A 161 -15.37 3.17 -3.77
N VAL A 162 -16.44 2.66 -4.37
CA VAL A 162 -17.34 3.43 -5.25
C VAL A 162 -18.07 4.49 -4.43
N GLY A 163 -18.59 4.10 -3.27
CA GLY A 163 -19.26 5.02 -2.34
C GLY A 163 -18.35 6.15 -1.85
N GLU A 164 -17.10 5.85 -1.50
CA GLU A 164 -16.13 6.88 -1.05
C GLU A 164 -15.73 7.83 -2.18
N VAL A 165 -15.43 7.31 -3.37
CA VAL A 165 -15.12 8.14 -4.56
C VAL A 165 -16.31 9.05 -4.87
N THR A 166 -17.51 8.49 -4.90
CA THR A 166 -18.75 9.24 -5.17
C THR A 166 -18.97 10.35 -4.13
N ALA A 167 -18.82 10.03 -2.85
CA ALA A 167 -19.03 10.97 -1.76
C ALA A 167 -18.04 12.14 -1.79
N ILE A 168 -16.75 11.85 -2.00
CA ILE A 168 -15.71 12.89 -2.07
C ILE A 168 -15.86 13.71 -3.35
N ALA A 169 -16.06 13.09 -4.51
CA ALA A 169 -16.24 13.80 -5.78
C ALA A 169 -17.46 14.73 -5.75
N THR A 170 -18.60 14.26 -5.25
CA THR A 170 -19.82 15.08 -5.12
C THR A 170 -19.61 16.25 -4.17
N ALA A 171 -18.96 16.03 -3.03
CA ALA A 171 -18.66 17.09 -2.08
C ALA A 171 -17.68 18.13 -2.66
N ALA A 172 -16.69 17.68 -3.43
CA ALA A 172 -15.72 18.51 -4.11
C ALA A 172 -16.37 19.38 -5.20
N VAL A 173 -17.27 18.81 -6.02
CA VAL A 173 -18.08 19.57 -7.00
C VAL A 173 -18.91 20.64 -6.30
N GLY A 174 -19.61 20.29 -5.22
CA GLY A 174 -20.38 21.27 -4.44
C GLY A 174 -19.52 22.40 -3.86
N LEU A 175 -18.28 22.11 -3.45
CA LEU A 175 -17.34 23.14 -3.00
C LEU A 175 -16.79 24.00 -4.13
N ARG A 176 -16.49 23.40 -5.29
CA ARG A 176 -16.10 24.14 -6.50
C ARG A 176 -17.16 25.16 -6.88
N ASP A 177 -18.42 24.73 -6.90
CA ASP A 177 -19.54 25.58 -7.29
C ASP A 177 -19.77 26.70 -6.26
N GLN A 178 -19.62 26.41 -4.96
CA GLN A 178 -19.68 27.43 -3.90
C GLN A 178 -18.53 28.44 -3.98
N LEU A 179 -17.32 28.00 -4.33
CA LEU A 179 -16.18 28.89 -4.57
C LEU A 179 -16.41 29.78 -5.79
N ALA A 180 -17.01 29.24 -6.85
CA ALA A 180 -17.37 30.02 -8.02
C ALA A 180 -18.42 31.10 -7.70
N ILE A 181 -19.38 30.80 -6.82
CA ILE A 181 -20.35 31.79 -6.31
C ILE A 181 -19.65 32.87 -5.46
N LEU A 182 -18.71 32.48 -4.60
CA LEU A 182 -17.98 33.42 -3.74
C LEU A 182 -17.11 34.38 -4.57
N GLY A 183 -16.51 33.90 -5.65
CA GLY A 183 -15.73 34.70 -6.59
C GLY A 183 -14.43 35.26 -6.01
N ASP A 184 -13.89 36.26 -6.70
CA ASP A 184 -12.69 36.98 -6.27
C ASP A 184 -12.97 37.91 -5.08
N ALA A 185 -11.91 38.33 -4.40
CA ALA A 185 -12.02 39.29 -3.30
C ALA A 185 -12.71 40.59 -3.75
N PRO A 186 -13.60 41.16 -2.92
CA PRO A 186 -14.30 42.40 -3.26
C PRO A 186 -13.31 43.53 -3.52
N ALA A 187 -13.57 44.30 -4.58
CA ALA A 187 -12.70 45.37 -5.04
C ALA A 187 -13.45 46.71 -5.13
N GLY A 188 -12.70 47.81 -5.23
CA GLY A 188 -13.26 49.15 -5.32
C GLY A 188 -14.07 49.53 -4.08
N HIS A 189 -15.29 50.04 -4.29
CA HIS A 189 -16.18 50.47 -3.20
C HIS A 189 -16.62 49.32 -2.28
N LEU A 190 -16.72 48.09 -2.80
CA LEU A 190 -17.07 46.90 -1.99
C LEU A 190 -15.89 46.42 -1.15
N GLY A 191 -14.65 46.70 -1.57
CA GLY A 191 -13.44 46.29 -0.85
C GLY A 191 -13.11 47.17 0.36
N VAL A 192 -13.82 48.30 0.52
CA VAL A 192 -13.72 49.18 1.70
C VAL A 192 -14.95 49.11 2.59
N ASP A 193 -15.96 48.33 2.20
CA ASP A 193 -17.15 48.08 2.99
C ASP A 193 -16.84 46.96 4.00
N ASP A 194 -16.82 47.32 5.28
CA ASP A 194 -16.45 46.42 6.37
C ASP A 194 -17.37 45.20 6.47
N GLU A 195 -18.68 45.35 6.17
CA GLU A 195 -19.64 44.25 6.22
C GLU A 195 -19.41 43.27 5.07
N VAL A 196 -19.17 43.79 3.87
CA VAL A 196 -18.86 42.97 2.69
C VAL A 196 -17.54 42.22 2.89
N VAL A 197 -16.50 42.91 3.36
CA VAL A 197 -15.17 42.31 3.64
C VAL A 197 -15.26 41.24 4.73
N ALA A 198 -15.97 41.51 5.83
CA ALA A 198 -16.15 40.55 6.91
C ALA A 198 -16.90 39.30 6.43
N THR A 199 -17.97 39.48 5.65
CA THR A 199 -18.76 38.38 5.09
C THR A 199 -17.93 37.53 4.14
N PHE A 200 -17.19 38.15 3.21
CA PHE A 200 -16.30 37.45 2.30
C PHE A 200 -15.24 36.64 3.05
N ALA A 201 -14.64 37.21 4.10
CA ALA A 201 -13.65 36.54 4.92
C ALA A 201 -14.23 35.34 5.68
N GLU A 202 -15.43 35.47 6.25
CA GLU A 202 -16.13 34.37 6.91
C GLU A 202 -16.39 33.21 5.94
N LYS A 203 -16.97 33.50 4.77
CA LYS A 203 -17.28 32.46 3.77
C LYS A 203 -16.03 31.82 3.21
N SER A 204 -14.98 32.59 2.94
CA SER A 204 -13.67 32.07 2.51
C SER A 204 -13.10 31.06 3.51
N ARG A 205 -13.11 31.40 4.80
CA ARG A 205 -12.61 30.51 5.87
C ARG A 205 -13.47 29.26 6.01
N LEU A 206 -14.80 29.39 5.92
CA LEU A 206 -15.71 28.25 5.97
C LEU A 206 -15.44 27.27 4.82
N LEU A 207 -15.36 27.76 3.59
CA LEU A 207 -15.09 26.92 2.42
C LEU A 207 -13.69 26.29 2.49
N SER A 208 -12.69 27.04 2.93
CA SER A 208 -11.35 26.48 3.16
C SER A 208 -11.35 25.38 4.22
N GLY A 209 -12.06 25.56 5.33
CA GLY A 209 -12.18 24.53 6.37
C GLY A 209 -12.86 23.26 5.87
N ARG A 210 -13.88 23.39 5.00
CA ARG A 210 -14.51 22.23 4.35
C ARG A 210 -13.57 21.50 3.39
N LEU A 211 -12.73 22.23 2.64
CA LEU A 211 -11.70 21.62 1.81
C LEU A 211 -10.63 20.90 2.63
N ASP A 212 -10.23 21.47 3.77
CA ASP A 212 -9.30 20.79 4.70
C ASP A 212 -9.91 19.47 5.20
N GLY A 213 -11.19 19.47 5.58
CA GLY A 213 -11.90 18.24 5.97
C GLY A 213 -12.00 17.18 4.86
N LEU A 214 -12.14 17.59 3.60
CA LEU A 214 -12.08 16.64 2.47
C LEU A 214 -10.68 16.03 2.29
N VAL A 215 -9.63 16.84 2.45
CA VAL A 215 -8.25 16.33 2.38
C VAL A 215 -7.96 15.39 3.55
N GLU A 216 -8.41 15.70 4.77
CA GLU A 216 -8.29 14.79 5.93
C GLU A 216 -9.00 13.45 5.67
N ARG A 217 -10.19 13.46 5.05
CA ARG A 217 -10.90 12.22 4.66
C ARG A 217 -10.14 11.44 3.60
N LEU A 218 -9.57 12.11 2.60
CA LEU A 218 -8.72 11.51 1.57
C LEU A 218 -7.47 10.87 2.19
N GLU A 219 -6.80 11.53 3.13
CA GLU A 219 -5.64 10.98 3.83
C GLU A 219 -6.00 9.71 4.60
N ALA A 220 -7.14 9.70 5.30
CA ALA A 220 -7.63 8.51 5.99
C ALA A 220 -7.94 7.35 5.02
N PHE A 221 -8.48 7.66 3.84
CA PHE A 221 -8.70 6.66 2.79
C PHE A 221 -7.37 6.12 2.22
N ALA A 222 -6.37 6.97 2.05
CA ALA A 222 -5.02 6.55 1.65
C ALA A 222 -4.35 5.67 2.73
N ASP A 223 -4.55 5.96 4.01
CA ASP A 223 -4.06 5.13 5.11
C ASP A 223 -4.70 3.72 5.09
N TYR A 224 -6.00 3.63 4.75
CA TYR A 224 -6.65 2.34 4.49
C TYR A 224 -5.97 1.57 3.36
N ALA A 225 -5.61 2.24 2.26
CA ALA A 225 -4.89 1.60 1.16
C ALA A 225 -3.53 1.03 1.58
N GLN A 226 -2.79 1.71 2.45
CA GLN A 226 -1.54 1.19 3.00
C GLN A 226 -1.73 -0.06 3.85
N ILE A 227 -2.83 -0.14 4.60
CA ILE A 227 -3.16 -1.33 5.40
C ILE A 227 -3.42 -2.52 4.47
N VAL A 228 -4.21 -2.32 3.41
CA VAL A 228 -4.49 -3.34 2.40
C VAL A 228 -3.19 -3.82 1.74
N ALA A 229 -2.33 -2.91 1.31
CA ALA A 229 -1.04 -3.24 0.70
C ALA A 229 -0.13 -4.06 1.66
N ARG A 230 -0.10 -3.71 2.95
CA ARG A 230 0.66 -4.46 3.96
C ARG A 230 0.09 -5.86 4.19
N ILE A 231 -1.23 -6.02 4.14
CA ILE A 231 -1.88 -7.34 4.22
C ILE A 231 -1.50 -8.18 3.00
N GLN A 232 -1.49 -7.59 1.79
CA GLN A 232 -1.01 -8.25 0.57
C GLN A 232 0.44 -8.75 0.74
N GLN A 233 1.35 -7.90 1.23
CA GLN A 233 2.74 -8.30 1.46
C GLN A 233 2.87 -9.48 2.43
N ARG A 234 2.02 -9.54 3.47
CA ARG A 234 1.99 -10.67 4.41
C ARG A 234 1.45 -11.94 3.76
N GLN A 235 0.42 -11.84 2.93
CA GLN A 235 -0.12 -12.96 2.15
C GLN A 235 0.94 -13.49 1.18
N ASP A 236 1.62 -12.62 0.45
CA ASP A 236 2.68 -13.01 -0.49
C ASP A 236 3.84 -13.70 0.22
N LYS A 237 4.25 -13.16 1.39
CA LYS A 237 5.26 -13.78 2.23
C LYS A 237 4.83 -15.16 2.70
N GLN A 238 3.59 -15.31 3.18
CA GLN A 238 3.08 -16.60 3.65
C GLN A 238 3.01 -17.61 2.50
N ALA A 239 2.46 -17.23 1.36
CA ALA A 239 2.39 -18.07 0.18
C ALA A 239 3.78 -18.46 -0.35
N TRP A 240 4.78 -17.59 -0.23
CA TRP A 240 6.16 -17.93 -0.53
C TRP A 240 6.74 -18.94 0.48
N LEU A 241 6.55 -18.71 1.78
CA LEU A 241 7.01 -19.63 2.82
C LEU A 241 6.36 -21.02 2.70
N ASP A 242 5.06 -21.09 2.43
CA ASP A 242 4.33 -22.34 2.26
C ASP A 242 4.79 -23.13 1.01
N ARG A 243 5.17 -22.42 -0.06
CA ARG A 243 5.76 -23.06 -1.25
C ARG A 243 7.18 -23.57 -0.99
N VAL A 244 7.99 -22.83 -0.24
CA VAL A 244 9.38 -23.19 0.07
C VAL A 244 9.46 -24.27 1.15
N SER A 245 8.55 -24.28 2.13
CA SER A 245 8.50 -25.33 3.16
C SER A 245 8.13 -26.71 2.61
N ALA A 246 7.57 -26.77 1.40
CA ALA A 246 7.36 -28.03 0.68
C ALA A 246 8.65 -28.65 0.14
N ILE A 247 9.77 -27.92 0.14
CA ILE A 247 11.09 -28.45 -0.20
C ILE A 247 11.62 -29.19 1.03
N ASP A 248 11.61 -30.52 1.00
CA ASP A 248 12.17 -31.35 2.07
C ASP A 248 13.70 -31.38 1.96
N GLU A 249 14.36 -30.67 2.87
CA GLU A 249 15.83 -30.60 2.94
C GLU A 249 16.47 -31.97 3.20
N PHE A 250 15.79 -32.87 3.91
CA PHE A 250 16.33 -34.19 4.23
C PHE A 250 16.32 -35.12 3.02
N GLU A 251 15.25 -35.14 2.24
CA GLU A 251 15.15 -35.91 1.00
C GLU A 251 16.25 -35.50 0.00
N HIS A 252 16.47 -34.19 -0.16
CA HIS A 252 17.53 -33.69 -1.03
C HIS A 252 18.95 -34.04 -0.57
N VAL A 253 19.20 -34.12 0.74
CA VAL A 253 20.50 -34.59 1.26
C VAL A 253 20.69 -36.08 0.98
N VAL A 254 19.64 -36.89 1.16
CA VAL A 254 19.66 -38.33 0.87
C VAL A 254 19.90 -38.58 -0.63
N ASP A 255 19.16 -37.88 -1.50
CA ASP A 255 19.33 -37.97 -2.95
C ASP A 255 20.75 -37.57 -3.37
N ALA A 256 21.28 -36.49 -2.81
CA ALA A 256 22.65 -36.06 -3.11
C ALA A 256 23.71 -37.08 -2.66
N GLU A 257 23.54 -37.73 -1.50
CA GLU A 257 24.45 -38.82 -1.08
C GLU A 257 24.28 -40.07 -1.94
N TRP A 258 23.05 -40.41 -2.33
CA TRP A 258 22.78 -41.52 -3.25
C TRP A 258 23.44 -41.29 -4.62
N ASP A 259 23.31 -40.10 -5.18
CA ASP A 259 23.94 -39.71 -6.45
C ASP A 259 25.47 -39.78 -6.37
N ARG A 260 26.07 -39.39 -5.22
CA ARG A 260 27.51 -39.54 -5.00
C ARG A 260 27.93 -41.02 -4.95
N ALA A 261 27.22 -41.83 -4.17
CA ALA A 261 27.51 -43.25 -4.04
C ALA A 261 27.37 -44.00 -5.38
N GLU A 262 26.34 -43.68 -6.17
CA GLU A 262 26.15 -44.28 -7.49
C GLU A 262 27.21 -43.79 -8.49
N SER A 263 27.63 -42.52 -8.41
CA SER A 263 28.74 -42.01 -9.21
C SER A 263 30.05 -42.76 -8.92
N ASP A 264 30.35 -43.02 -7.66
CA ASP A 264 31.54 -43.78 -7.27
C ASP A 264 31.45 -45.24 -7.70
N ARG A 265 30.25 -45.84 -7.62
CA ARG A 265 29.99 -47.18 -8.16
C ARG A 265 30.24 -47.24 -9.66
N VAL A 266 29.73 -46.28 -10.43
CA VAL A 266 29.90 -46.21 -11.89
C VAL A 266 31.38 -46.06 -12.26
N ARG A 267 32.15 -45.25 -11.51
CA ARG A 267 33.61 -45.13 -11.69
C ARG A 267 34.31 -46.45 -11.44
N ASN A 268 34.03 -47.12 -10.33
CA ASN A 268 34.65 -48.42 -10.03
C ASN A 268 34.32 -49.46 -11.10
N LEU A 269 33.07 -49.50 -11.58
CA LEU A 269 32.68 -50.38 -12.68
C LEU A 269 33.38 -50.04 -14.00
N ALA A 270 33.64 -48.76 -14.28
CA ALA A 270 34.40 -48.33 -15.44
C ALA A 270 35.85 -48.80 -15.34
N ASP A 271 36.50 -48.60 -14.20
CA ASP A 271 37.87 -49.04 -13.94
C ASP A 271 38.00 -50.58 -14.05
N GLU A 272 37.07 -51.32 -13.43
CA GLU A 272 37.03 -52.78 -13.53
C GLU A 272 36.80 -53.25 -14.98
N SER A 273 35.93 -52.58 -15.72
CA SER A 273 35.67 -52.89 -17.12
C SER A 273 36.89 -52.62 -18.00
N GLU A 274 37.64 -51.55 -17.75
CA GLU A 274 38.89 -51.25 -18.45
C GLU A 274 39.93 -52.35 -18.23
N VAL A 275 40.13 -52.78 -16.98
CA VAL A 275 41.06 -53.86 -16.63
C VAL A 275 40.66 -55.17 -17.31
N LEU A 276 39.39 -55.56 -17.22
CA LEU A 276 38.89 -56.79 -17.84
C LEU A 276 38.98 -56.74 -19.37
N ALA A 277 38.68 -55.58 -19.97
CA ALA A 277 38.80 -55.39 -21.40
C ALA A 277 40.26 -55.50 -21.87
N SER A 278 41.22 -54.90 -21.15
CA SER A 278 42.65 -55.04 -21.47
C SER A 278 43.11 -56.49 -21.37
N ILE A 279 42.80 -57.21 -20.29
CA ILE A 279 43.15 -58.65 -20.18
C ILE A 279 42.55 -59.46 -21.33
N TYR A 280 41.28 -59.23 -21.65
CA TYR A 280 40.63 -59.96 -22.74
C TYR A 280 41.27 -59.65 -24.10
N LEU A 281 41.49 -58.38 -24.42
CA LEU A 281 42.01 -57.94 -25.72
C LEU A 281 43.50 -58.25 -25.90
N ASP A 282 44.29 -58.14 -24.84
CA ASP A 282 45.75 -58.25 -24.90
C ASP A 282 46.24 -59.69 -24.69
N GLU A 283 45.56 -60.47 -23.84
CA GLU A 283 45.99 -61.84 -23.51
C GLU A 283 45.09 -62.90 -24.14
N ILE A 284 43.78 -62.84 -23.90
CA ILE A 284 42.88 -63.96 -24.21
C ILE A 284 42.54 -64.02 -25.70
N ALA A 285 42.18 -62.90 -26.31
CA ALA A 285 41.79 -62.84 -27.72
C ALA A 285 42.96 -63.23 -28.67
N PRO A 286 44.21 -62.79 -28.46
CA PRO A 286 45.36 -63.21 -29.26
C PRO A 286 45.69 -64.70 -29.05
N LEU A 287 45.62 -65.20 -27.82
CA LEU A 287 45.83 -66.63 -27.52
C LEU A 287 44.78 -67.50 -28.22
N ALA A 288 43.50 -67.15 -28.14
CA ALA A 288 42.42 -67.86 -28.85
C ALA A 288 42.61 -67.85 -30.37
N LYS A 289 43.05 -66.71 -30.93
CA LYS A 289 43.38 -66.58 -32.36
C LYS A 289 44.58 -67.44 -32.75
N SER A 290 45.59 -67.56 -31.89
CA SER A 290 46.78 -68.38 -32.12
C SER A 290 46.49 -69.88 -32.06
N LEU A 291 45.62 -70.33 -31.14
CA LEU A 291 45.18 -71.72 -31.01
C LEU A 291 44.35 -72.15 -32.22
N LYS A 292 43.37 -71.33 -32.63
CA LYS A 292 42.55 -71.59 -33.82
C LYS A 292 43.37 -71.68 -35.11
N ARG A 293 44.54 -71.03 -35.15
CA ARG A 293 45.48 -71.08 -36.29
C ARG A 293 46.35 -72.34 -36.28
N ARG A 294 46.61 -72.93 -35.11
CA ARG A 294 47.33 -74.20 -34.96
C ARG A 294 46.44 -75.42 -35.25
N ASP A 295 45.16 -75.36 -34.93
CA ASP A 295 44.21 -76.45 -35.24
C ASP A 295 43.82 -76.52 -36.73
N ALA A 296 44.14 -75.47 -37.51
CA ALA A 296 43.85 -75.37 -38.94
C ALA A 296 45.06 -75.66 -39.84
N ALA A 297 46.20 -76.05 -39.26
CA ALA A 297 47.44 -76.44 -39.93
C ALA A 297 47.72 -77.93 -39.71
#